data_AF-A0A645GNY0-F1
#
_entry.id   AF-A0A645GNY0-F1
#
_cell.length_a   1.000
_cell.length_b   1.000
_cell.length_c   1.000
_cell.angle_alpha   90.00
_cell.angle_beta   90.00
_cell.angle_gamma   90.00
#
_symmetry.space_group_name_H-M   'P 1'
#
loop_
_entity.id
_entity.type
_entity.pdbx_description
1 polymer ?
#
loop_
_entity_poly.entity_id
_entity_poly.type
_entity_poly.pdbx_seq_one_letter_code
_entity_poly.pdbx_strand_id
1 'polypeptide(L)'
;MNEKPKPHEVFSPYAILGRYVLTSGIFDILEHQQPGYGGEIQLTDGLRTLCHQEKMVAVDFEGRRYDTGNLKGFLEATIDFALEHPETGDWLRGFLREKSQNP
;
A
#
# COMPACT_ATOMS: atom_id res chain seq x y z
N MET A 1 -10.69 -10.90 1.74
CA MET A 1 -9.56 -10.19 1.08
C MET A 1 -9.22 -10.86 -0.23
N ASN A 2 -8.74 -10.14 -1.24
CA ASN A 2 -8.36 -10.67 -2.54
C ASN A 2 -7.13 -9.91 -3.07
N GLU A 3 -6.14 -10.61 -3.60
CA GLU A 3 -4.93 -9.97 -4.17
C GLU A 3 -5.26 -9.38 -5.53
N LYS A 4 -5.03 -8.07 -5.69
CA LYS A 4 -5.21 -7.33 -6.97
C LYS A 4 -6.53 -7.68 -7.70
N PRO A 5 -7.70 -7.49 -7.07
CA PRO A 5 -8.99 -7.86 -7.65
C PRO A 5 -9.28 -7.05 -8.92
N LYS A 6 -9.97 -7.66 -9.87
CA LYS A 6 -10.62 -6.94 -10.98
C LYS A 6 -11.73 -6.05 -10.42
N PRO A 7 -12.15 -4.99 -11.14
CA PRO A 7 -13.18 -4.07 -10.67
C PRO A 7 -14.49 -4.75 -10.22
N HIS A 8 -14.91 -5.84 -10.86
CA HIS A 8 -16.12 -6.59 -10.50
C HIS A 8 -15.94 -7.56 -9.31
N GLU A 9 -14.70 -7.77 -8.85
CA GLU A 9 -14.36 -8.62 -7.71
C GLU A 9 -14.12 -7.79 -6.44
N VAL A 10 -14.22 -6.46 -6.52
CA VAL A 10 -14.01 -5.54 -5.39
C VAL A 10 -15.20 -5.63 -4.43
N PHE A 11 -14.91 -6.06 -3.19
CA PHE A 11 -15.93 -6.19 -2.14
C PHE A 11 -16.09 -4.92 -1.28
N SER A 12 -15.06 -4.06 -1.21
CA SER A 12 -15.02 -2.86 -0.37
C SER A 12 -13.98 -1.87 -0.87
N PRO A 13 -14.04 -0.57 -0.48
CA PRO A 13 -13.00 0.41 -0.83
C PRO A 13 -11.71 0.25 -0.01
N TYR A 14 -11.65 -0.68 0.94
CA TYR A 14 -10.46 -0.90 1.78
C TYR A 14 -9.37 -1.66 1.02
N ALA A 15 -8.15 -1.14 1.10
CA ALA A 15 -6.95 -1.78 0.60
C ALA A 15 -6.04 -2.19 1.77
N ILE A 16 -5.42 -3.36 1.66
CA ILE A 16 -4.47 -3.84 2.65
C ILE A 16 -3.18 -3.02 2.50
N LEU A 17 -2.78 -2.36 3.57
CA LEU A 17 -1.48 -1.70 3.65
C LEU A 17 -0.41 -2.74 4.04
N GLY A 18 0.82 -2.56 3.57
CA GLY A 18 1.95 -3.45 3.87
C GLY A 18 2.42 -3.36 5.34
N ARG A 19 1.51 -3.50 6.30
CA ARG A 19 1.71 -3.43 7.75
C ARG A 19 0.87 -4.53 8.38
N TYR A 20 1.53 -5.46 9.06
CA TYR A 20 0.89 -6.66 9.57
C TYR A 20 1.44 -7.00 10.95
N VAL A 21 0.56 -7.43 11.85
CA VAL A 21 0.92 -8.15 13.08
C VAL A 21 0.23 -9.49 12.97
N LEU A 22 1.01 -10.54 12.72
CA LEU A 22 0.51 -11.87 12.38
C LEU A 22 0.81 -12.86 13.49
N THR A 23 -0.14 -13.73 13.77
CA THR A 23 0.09 -14.91 14.60
C THR A 23 0.99 -15.89 13.86
N SER A 24 1.71 -16.74 14.60
CA SER A 24 2.66 -17.69 14.01
C SER A 24 2.02 -18.72 13.09
N GLY A 25 0.70 -18.96 13.19
CA GLY A 25 -0.02 -19.87 12.30
C GLY A 25 0.14 -19.55 10.81
N ILE A 26 0.49 -18.31 10.46
CA ILE A 26 0.79 -17.94 9.07
C ILE A 26 1.95 -18.73 8.46
N PHE A 27 2.95 -19.15 9.26
CA PHE A 27 4.13 -19.82 8.72
C PHE A 27 3.81 -21.18 8.11
N ASP A 28 3.05 -22.02 8.85
CA ASP A 28 2.63 -23.34 8.37
C ASP A 28 1.74 -23.23 7.13
N ILE A 29 0.90 -22.19 7.07
CA ILE A 29 0.06 -21.91 5.89
C ILE A 29 0.94 -21.58 4.68
N LEU A 30 1.89 -20.65 4.83
CA LEU A 30 2.75 -20.21 3.74
C LEU A 30 3.67 -21.32 3.23
N GLU A 31 4.13 -22.22 4.10
CA GLU A 31 4.98 -23.36 3.73
C GLU A 31 4.28 -24.30 2.73
N HIS A 32 2.96 -24.48 2.85
CA HIS A 32 2.18 -25.40 2.02
C HIS A 32 1.39 -24.70 0.91
N GLN A 33 1.44 -23.37 0.87
CA GLN A 33 0.64 -22.59 -0.06
C GLN A 33 1.11 -22.75 -1.50
N GLN A 34 0.16 -22.87 -2.41
CA GLN A 34 0.42 -22.93 -3.84
C GLN A 34 0.61 -21.53 -4.42
N PRO A 35 1.40 -21.38 -5.50
CA PRO A 35 1.53 -20.11 -6.20
C PRO A 35 0.18 -19.54 -6.68
N GLY A 36 -0.03 -18.25 -6.44
CA GLY A 36 -1.24 -17.52 -6.79
C GLY A 36 -1.00 -16.52 -7.93
N TYR A 37 -1.43 -15.27 -7.72
CA TYR A 37 -1.23 -14.20 -8.69
C TYR A 37 0.25 -14.07 -9.09
N GLY A 38 0.51 -13.96 -10.40
CA GLY A 38 1.87 -13.83 -10.93
C GLY A 38 2.77 -15.07 -10.77
N GLY A 39 2.24 -16.19 -10.27
CA GLY A 39 3.04 -17.39 -10.00
C GLY A 39 3.89 -17.29 -8.72
N GLU A 40 3.54 -16.39 -7.80
CA GLU A 40 4.24 -16.18 -6.53
C GLU A 40 3.44 -16.75 -5.35
N ILE A 41 4.12 -17.04 -4.24
CA ILE A 41 3.46 -17.34 -2.96
C ILE A 41 2.93 -16.03 -2.37
N GLN A 42 1.62 -15.81 -2.47
CA GLN A 42 1.00 -14.55 -2.07
C GLN A 42 0.63 -14.53 -0.59
N LEU A 43 1.17 -13.55 0.17
CA LEU A 43 0.79 -13.37 1.57
C LEU A 43 -0.73 -13.17 1.72
N THR A 44 -1.38 -12.45 0.80
CA THR A 44 -2.83 -12.19 0.82
C THR A 44 -3.67 -13.48 0.77
N ASP A 45 -3.24 -14.50 0.05
CA ASP A 45 -3.91 -15.81 0.02
C ASP A 45 -3.68 -16.57 1.35
N GLY A 46 -2.50 -16.40 1.94
CA GLY A 46 -2.17 -16.98 3.24
C GLY A 46 -3.01 -16.36 4.37
N LEU A 47 -3.16 -15.03 4.35
CA LEU A 47 -4.01 -14.29 5.28
C LEU A 47 -5.49 -14.67 5.12
N ARG A 48 -5.95 -14.92 3.89
CA ARG A 48 -7.30 -15.45 3.63
C ARG A 48 -7.49 -16.82 4.28
N THR A 49 -6.51 -17.70 4.16
CA THR A 49 -6.56 -19.02 4.82
C THR A 49 -6.54 -18.88 6.34
N LEU A 50 -5.65 -18.04 6.88
CA LEU A 50 -5.52 -17.79 8.31
C LEU A 50 -6.82 -17.23 8.90
N CYS A 51 -7.52 -16.33 8.21
CA CYS A 51 -8.77 -15.76 8.71
C CYS A 51 -9.93 -16.76 8.81
N HIS A 52 -9.82 -17.93 8.18
CA HIS A 52 -10.76 -19.03 8.38
C HIS A 52 -10.42 -19.91 9.58
N GLN A 53 -9.17 -19.86 10.07
CA GLN A 53 -8.68 -20.66 11.20
C GLN A 53 -8.67 -19.87 12.51
N GLU A 54 -8.33 -18.59 12.44
CA GLU A 54 -8.16 -17.72 13.59
C GLU A 54 -8.90 -16.38 13.40
N LYS A 55 -9.25 -15.74 14.51
CA LYS A 55 -9.87 -14.41 14.45
C LYS A 55 -8.85 -13.38 13.99
N MET A 56 -9.17 -12.70 12.89
CA MET A 56 -8.39 -11.59 12.37
C MET A 56 -9.20 -10.30 12.41
N VAL A 57 -8.53 -9.16 12.61
CA VAL A 57 -9.14 -7.84 12.59
C VAL A 57 -8.38 -6.93 11.63
N ALA A 58 -9.10 -6.10 10.90
CA ALA A 58 -8.51 -5.00 10.13
C ALA A 58 -8.50 -3.74 11.00
N VAL A 59 -7.41 -2.97 10.90
CA VAL A 59 -7.31 -1.64 11.51
C VAL A 59 -7.40 -0.62 10.40
N ASP A 60 -8.38 0.28 10.48
CA ASP A 60 -8.48 1.39 9.55
C ASP A 60 -7.39 2.42 9.89
N PHE A 61 -6.52 2.69 8.92
CA PHE A 61 -5.42 3.63 9.11
C PHE A 61 -5.86 5.02 8.70
N GLU A 62 -5.86 5.93 9.67
CA GLU A 62 -6.11 7.34 9.44
C GLU A 62 -4.79 8.08 9.19
N GLY A 63 -4.57 8.51 7.95
CA GLY A 63 -3.41 9.29 7.56
C GLY A 63 -3.21 9.34 6.05
N ARG A 64 -2.19 10.07 5.62
CA ARG A 64 -1.80 10.12 4.20
C ARG A 64 -0.86 8.97 3.88
N ARG A 65 -1.24 8.14 2.91
CA ARG A 65 -0.38 7.09 2.36
C ARG A 65 0.19 7.54 1.03
N TYR A 66 1.49 7.34 0.87
CA TYR A 66 2.15 7.37 -0.44
C TYR A 66 2.49 5.96 -0.89
N ASP A 67 2.17 5.65 -2.14
CA ASP A 67 2.62 4.42 -2.78
C ASP A 67 3.94 4.65 -3.52
N THR A 68 5.05 4.53 -2.79
CA THR A 68 6.38 4.77 -3.36
C THR A 68 6.88 3.61 -4.23
N GLY A 69 6.08 2.55 -4.40
CA GLY A 69 6.39 1.45 -5.33
C GLY A 69 6.12 1.83 -6.80
N ASN A 70 5.43 2.93 -7.06
CA ASN A 70 5.24 3.48 -8.40
C ASN A 70 5.82 4.91 -8.49
N LEU A 71 6.20 5.31 -9.70
CA LEU A 71 6.89 6.58 -9.94
C LEU A 71 6.06 7.80 -9.53
N LYS A 72 4.74 7.80 -9.77
CA LYS A 72 3.87 8.91 -9.42
C LYS A 72 3.79 9.09 -7.90
N GLY A 73 3.53 8.02 -7.16
CA GLY A 73 3.46 8.08 -5.71
C GLY A 73 4.80 8.40 -5.05
N PHE A 74 5.93 7.99 -5.66
CA PHE A 74 7.26 8.44 -5.25
C PHE A 74 7.46 9.95 -5.42
N LEU A 75 7.06 10.52 -6.57
CA LEU A 75 7.15 11.95 -6.84
C LEU A 75 6.22 12.76 -5.92
N GLU A 76 4.99 12.30 -5.72
CA GLU A 76 4.03 12.90 -4.78
C GLU A 76 4.62 12.97 -3.37
N ALA A 77 5.13 11.84 -2.85
CA ALA A 77 5.79 11.81 -1.55
C ALA A 77 6.95 12.81 -1.49
N THR A 78 7.84 12.77 -2.49
CA THR A 78 9.01 13.65 -2.52
C THR A 78 8.62 15.12 -2.50
N ILE A 79 7.62 15.51 -3.29
CA ILE A 79 7.13 16.89 -3.39
C ILE A 79 6.48 17.32 -2.08
N ASP A 80 5.58 16.51 -1.51
CA ASP A 80 4.88 16.85 -0.27
C ASP A 80 5.86 17.03 0.89
N PHE A 81 6.79 16.09 1.08
CA PHE A 81 7.80 16.19 2.13
C PHE A 81 8.76 17.37 1.91
N ALA A 82 9.16 17.66 0.66
CA ALA A 82 10.02 18.80 0.35
C ALA A 82 9.31 20.16 0.51
N LEU A 83 7.98 20.21 0.33
CA LEU A 83 7.15 21.38 0.58
C LEU A 83 6.97 21.67 2.07
N GLU A 84 7.01 20.65 2.92
CA GLU A 84 6.95 20.77 4.39
C GLU A 84 8.33 21.05 5.02
N HIS A 85 9.41 20.77 4.29
CA HIS A 85 10.77 20.92 4.82
C HIS A 85 11.18 22.40 5.00
N PRO A 86 11.74 22.80 6.16
CA PRO A 86 12.01 24.21 6.49
C PRO A 86 12.93 24.94 5.51
N GLU A 87 13.89 24.25 4.91
CA GLU A 87 14.88 24.88 4.00
C GLU A 87 14.43 24.92 2.54
N THR A 88 13.56 23.98 2.12
CA THR A 88 13.23 23.79 0.70
C THR A 88 11.80 24.19 0.37
N GLY A 89 10.91 24.30 1.36
CA GLY A 89 9.48 24.43 1.13
C GLY A 89 9.08 25.70 0.37
N ASP A 90 9.60 26.85 0.79
CA ASP A 90 9.30 28.14 0.14
C ASP A 90 9.87 28.21 -1.28
N TRP A 91 11.12 27.76 -1.46
CA TRP A 91 11.76 27.69 -2.77
C TRP A 91 10.99 26.77 -3.72
N LEU A 92 10.66 25.55 -3.29
CA LEU A 92 9.97 24.57 -4.12
C LEU A 92 8.57 25.05 -4.51
N ARG A 93 7.85 25.72 -3.59
CA ARG A 93 6.54 26.31 -3.88
C ARG A 93 6.62 27.38 -4.97
N GLY A 94 7.64 28.23 -4.94
CA GLY A 94 7.91 29.20 -5.99
C GLY A 94 8.23 28.53 -7.33
N PHE A 95 9.15 27.55 -7.30
CA PHE A 95 9.57 26.80 -8.48
C PHE A 95 8.41 26.08 -9.18
N LEU A 96 7.54 25.38 -8.42
CA LEU A 96 6.39 24.68 -9.00
C LEU A 96 5.38 25.65 -9.64
N ARG A 97 5.15 26.82 -9.04
CA ARG A 97 4.28 27.86 -9.63
C ARG A 97 4.84 28.36 -10.96
N GLU A 98 6.13 28.66 -11.02
CA GLU A 98 6.81 29.08 -12.25
C GLU A 98 6.65 28.04 -13.36
N LYS A 99 6.94 26.77 -13.08
CA LYS A 99 6.84 25.69 -14.08
C LYS A 99 5.42 25.37 -14.50
N SER A 100 4.43 25.52 -13.61
CA SER A 100 3.03 25.28 -13.97
C SER A 100 2.47 26.32 -14.97
N GLN A 101 3.06 27.51 -15.03
CA GLN A 101 2.61 28.62 -15.87
C GLN A 101 3.34 28.69 -17.23
N ASN A 102 4.47 27.99 -17.36
CA ASN A 102 5.24 27.85 -18.59
C ASN A 102 5.48 26.36 -18.89
N PRO A 103 4.48 25.67 -19.48
CA PRO A 103 4.59 24.25 -19.83
C PRO A 103 5.68 23.98 -20.88
#